data_AF-A0A951M018-F1
#
_entry.id   AF-A0A951M018-F1
#
_cell.length_a   1.000
_cell.length_b   1.000
_cell.length_c   1.000
_cell.angle_alpha   90.00
_cell.angle_beta   90.00
_cell.angle_gamma   90.00
#
_symmetry.space_group_name_H-M   'P 1'
#
loop_
_entity.id
_entity.type
_entity.pdbx_description
1 polymer ?
#
loop_
_entity_poly.entity_id
_entity_poly.type
_entity_poly.pdbx_seq_one_letter_code
_entity_poly.pdbx_strand_id
1 'polypeptide(L)'
;MANSLRLRERGQRAARRKSAVQTTPLRTLAANLAQAARAALAEPFMLTVERHAIALRRLPREMDGLRIVHLSDIHHSPFTGSTQIERAIETANSLEPDIIALTGDYVS
;
A
#
# COMPACT_ATOMS: atom_id res chain seq x y z
N MET A 1 -58.80 6.66 -54.30
CA MET A 1 -58.24 5.61 -55.19
C MET A 1 -57.05 4.95 -54.49
N ALA A 2 -57.10 3.62 -54.43
CA ALA A 2 -56.06 2.64 -54.09
C ALA A 2 -55.23 2.79 -52.79
N ASN A 3 -55.79 2.18 -51.74
CA ASN A 3 -55.13 1.46 -50.65
C ASN A 3 -54.05 0.49 -51.17
N SER A 4 -52.85 0.47 -50.56
CA SER A 4 -51.89 -0.62 -50.75
C SER A 4 -51.18 -1.01 -49.45
N LEU A 5 -51.69 -2.12 -48.90
CA LEU A 5 -50.94 -3.27 -48.38
C LEU A 5 -50.06 -3.08 -47.13
N ARG A 6 -50.69 -3.40 -46.00
CA ARG A 6 -50.04 -4.05 -44.85
C ARG A 6 -49.39 -5.36 -45.30
N LEU A 7 -48.08 -5.49 -45.11
CA LEU A 7 -47.42 -6.78 -44.97
C LEU A 7 -46.82 -6.86 -43.57
N ARG A 8 -47.41 -7.76 -42.78
CA ARG A 8 -46.85 -8.28 -41.55
C ARG A 8 -45.76 -9.27 -41.92
N GLU A 9 -44.54 -9.09 -41.43
CA GLU A 9 -43.62 -10.21 -41.24
C GLU A 9 -43.23 -10.34 -39.78
N ARG A 10 -43.50 -11.54 -39.28
CA ARG A 10 -43.13 -12.07 -37.97
C ARG A 10 -41.68 -12.53 -38.01
N GLY A 11 -41.01 -12.41 -36.86
CA GLY A 11 -39.70 -12.98 -36.59
C GLY A 11 -38.63 -11.93 -36.81
N GLN A 12 -37.96 -11.44 -35.77
CA GLN A 12 -37.03 -12.28 -35.03
C GLN A 12 -36.90 -11.80 -33.59
N ARG A 13 -37.14 -12.72 -32.65
CA ARG A 13 -36.50 -12.70 -31.33
C ARG A 13 -34.97 -12.79 -31.56
N ALA A 14 -34.32 -11.65 -31.82
CA ALA A 14 -32.87 -11.59 -31.81
C ALA A 14 -32.42 -11.40 -30.36
N ALA A 15 -32.18 -12.55 -29.74
CA ALA A 15 -31.35 -12.77 -28.57
C ALA A 15 -30.61 -11.54 -28.02
N ARG A 16 -31.05 -11.15 -26.83
CA ARG A 16 -30.21 -10.95 -25.64
C ARG A 16 -28.74 -11.36 -25.88
N ARG A 17 -27.90 -10.42 -26.30
CA ARG A 17 -26.47 -10.45 -26.00
C ARG A 17 -26.14 -9.11 -25.38
N LYS A 18 -26.42 -9.01 -24.07
CA LYS A 18 -25.58 -8.17 -23.19
C LYS A 18 -24.17 -8.58 -23.56
N SER A 19 -23.42 -7.69 -24.20
CA SER A 19 -22.00 -7.87 -24.45
C SER A 19 -21.36 -7.97 -23.08
N ALA A 20 -21.31 -9.20 -22.57
CA ALA A 20 -20.45 -9.56 -21.47
C ALA A 20 -19.08 -9.11 -21.94
N VAL A 21 -18.58 -8.05 -21.31
CA VAL A 21 -17.19 -7.64 -21.42
C VAL A 21 -16.42 -8.91 -21.12
N GLN A 22 -15.95 -9.58 -22.18
CA GLN A 22 -15.04 -10.71 -22.04
C GLN A 22 -13.74 -10.07 -21.56
N THR A 23 -13.63 -9.90 -20.25
CA THR A 23 -12.37 -9.62 -19.60
C THR A 23 -11.48 -10.82 -19.89
N THR A 24 -10.70 -10.71 -20.96
CA THR A 24 -9.72 -11.72 -21.36
C THR A 24 -8.92 -12.11 -20.12
N PRO A 25 -8.85 -13.40 -19.74
CA PRO A 25 -8.20 -13.83 -18.51
C PRO A 25 -6.74 -13.35 -18.43
N LEU A 26 -6.09 -13.18 -19.58
CA LEU A 26 -4.76 -12.59 -19.71
C LEU A 26 -4.67 -11.12 -19.27
N ARG A 27 -5.70 -10.31 -19.54
CA ARG A 27 -5.74 -8.89 -19.12
C ARG A 27 -5.91 -8.79 -17.61
N THR A 28 -6.77 -9.63 -17.03
CA THR A 28 -6.94 -9.70 -15.58
C THR A 28 -5.66 -10.19 -14.91
N LEU A 29 -5.01 -11.23 -15.45
CA LEU A 29 -3.73 -11.72 -14.95
C LEU A 29 -2.64 -10.64 -15.02
N ALA A 30 -2.50 -9.96 -16.17
CA ALA A 30 -1.54 -8.88 -16.35
C ALA A 30 -1.79 -7.72 -15.37
N ALA A 31 -3.05 -7.33 -15.17
CA ALA A 31 -3.42 -6.28 -14.21
C ALA A 31 -3.05 -6.68 -12.78
N ASN A 32 -3.34 -7.92 -12.37
CA ASN A 32 -2.99 -8.41 -11.04
C ASN A 32 -1.48 -8.47 -10.83
N LEU A 33 -0.71 -8.93 -11.82
CA LEU A 33 0.76 -8.95 -11.76
C LEU A 33 1.34 -7.54 -11.66
N ALA A 34 0.82 -6.59 -12.44
CA ALA A 34 1.23 -5.20 -12.38
C ALA A 34 0.93 -4.58 -11.01
N GLN A 35 -0.23 -4.88 -10.42
CA GLN A 35 -0.60 -4.42 -9.08
C GLN A 35 0.33 -5.01 -8.01
N ALA A 36 0.64 -6.31 -8.09
CA ALA A 36 1.56 -6.96 -7.17
C ALA A 36 2.97 -6.38 -7.26
N ALA A 37 3.47 -6.15 -8.49
CA ALA A 37 4.77 -5.52 -8.70
C ALA A 37 4.81 -4.09 -8.13
N ARG A 38 3.73 -3.32 -8.31
CA ARG A 38 3.63 -1.98 -7.71
C ARG A 38 3.64 -2.02 -6.19
N ALA A 39 2.90 -2.95 -5.58
CA ALA A 39 2.91 -3.13 -4.12
C ALA A 39 4.31 -3.49 -3.63
N ALA A 40 4.95 -4.50 -4.24
CA ALA A 40 6.30 -4.92 -3.88
C ALA A 40 7.36 -3.81 -4.03
N LEU A 41 7.19 -2.92 -5.02
CA LEU A 41 8.09 -1.77 -5.23
C LEU A 41 7.74 -0.56 -4.34
N ALA A 42 6.55 -0.50 -3.73
CA ALA A 42 6.10 0.63 -2.93
C ALA A 42 6.13 0.34 -1.42
N GLU A 43 5.84 -0.88 -1.00
CA GLU A 43 5.84 -1.32 0.40
C GLU A 43 7.13 -0.98 1.16
N PRO A 44 8.35 -1.14 0.60
CA PRO A 44 9.59 -0.76 1.29
C PRO A 44 9.69 0.75 1.61
N PHE A 45 8.86 1.58 0.97
CA PHE A 45 8.85 3.03 1.11
C PHE A 45 7.72 3.54 2.01
N MET A 46 6.88 2.64 2.53
CA MET A 46 5.74 2.99 3.40
C MET A 46 6.18 2.99 4.86
N LEU A 47 6.65 4.14 5.36
CA LEU A 47 6.90 4.32 6.78
C LEU A 47 5.56 4.31 7.55
N THR A 48 5.37 3.34 8.43
CA THR A 48 4.20 3.22 9.31
C THR A 48 4.62 3.26 10.77
N VAL A 49 3.80 3.93 11.59
CA VAL A 49 3.99 3.94 13.05
C VAL A 49 3.03 2.93 13.66
N GLU A 50 3.58 1.87 14.22
CA GLU A 50 2.81 0.89 14.99
C GLU A 50 3.00 1.12 16.50
N ARG A 51 1.93 0.93 17.27
CA ARG A 51 1.92 1.14 18.72
C ARG A 51 1.59 -0.16 19.43
N HIS A 52 2.54 -0.65 20.21
CA HIS A 52 2.42 -1.87 20.98
C HIS A 52 2.61 -1.57 22.47
N ALA A 53 1.74 -2.11 23.32
CA ALA A 53 1.85 -2.00 24.77
C ALA A 53 2.59 -3.24 25.32
N ILE A 54 3.72 -3.03 26.00
CA ILE A 54 4.55 -4.10 26.57
C ILE A 54 4.64 -3.90 28.09
N ALA A 55 4.31 -4.94 28.86
CA ALA A 55 4.39 -4.89 30.32
C ALA A 55 5.78 -5.30 30.82
N LEU A 56 6.51 -4.36 31.43
CA LEU A 56 7.86 -4.59 31.97
C LEU A 56 7.82 -4.78 33.49
N ARG A 57 7.68 -6.04 33.93
CA ARG A 57 7.48 -6.40 35.35
C ARG A 57 8.61 -6.01 36.31
N ARG A 58 9.79 -5.68 35.78
CA ARG A 58 11.00 -5.32 36.55
C ARG A 58 11.51 -3.92 36.20
N LEU A 59 10.69 -3.08 35.56
CA LEU A 59 11.08 -1.71 35.27
C LEU A 59 11.13 -0.91 36.59
N PRO A 60 12.25 -0.24 36.90
CA PRO A 60 12.32 0.68 38.04
C PRO A 60 11.26 1.78 37.91
N ARG A 61 10.68 2.24 39.03
CA ARG A 61 9.63 3.27 39.01
C ARG A 61 10.13 4.60 38.45
N GLU A 62 11.42 4.87 38.61
CA GLU A 62 12.11 6.06 38.12
C GLU A 62 12.18 6.10 36.58
N MET A 63 11.97 4.95 35.92
CA MET A 63 11.93 4.84 34.46
C MET A 63 10.49 4.83 33.91
N ASP A 64 9.49 4.96 34.77
CA ASP A 64 8.10 5.09 34.33
C ASP A 64 7.93 6.38 33.53
N GLY A 65 7.37 6.27 32.33
CA GLY A 65 7.22 7.38 31.39
C GLY A 65 8.45 7.73 30.55
N LEU A 66 9.60 7.05 30.72
CA LEU A 66 10.77 7.27 29.87
C LEU A 66 10.46 6.90 28.41
N ARG A 67 10.65 7.85 27.49
CA ARG A 67 10.46 7.67 26.04
C ARG A 67 11.80 7.54 25.33
N ILE A 68 12.04 6.37 24.75
CA ILE A 68 13.23 6.09 23.95
C ILE A 68 12.81 5.87 22.50
N VAL A 69 13.41 6.62 21.57
CA VAL A 69 13.39 6.30 20.15
C VAL A 69 14.69 5.60 19.78
N HIS A 70 14.60 4.52 19.03
CA HIS A 70 15.74 3.73 18.60
C HIS A 70 15.77 3.66 17.07
N LEU A 71 16.83 4.17 16.46
CA LEU A 71 17.06 4.14 15.01
C LEU A 71 18.28 3.27 14.69
N SER A 72 18.06 2.24 13.89
CA SER A 72 19.05 1.22 13.48
C SER A 72 18.75 0.76 12.06
N ASP A 73 19.71 0.10 11.41
CA ASP A 73 19.48 -0.65 10.16
C ASP A 73 18.93 0.23 9.02
N ILE A 74 19.33 1.51 9.00
CA ILE A 74 19.01 2.43 7.91
C ILE A 74 20.01 2.17 6.79
N HIS A 75 19.77 1.15 5.98
CA HIS A 75 20.67 0.72 4.90
C HIS A 75 20.71 1.73 3.74
N HIS A 76 21.38 2.87 3.94
CA HIS A 76 21.47 3.92 2.93
C HIS A 76 22.16 3.36 1.68
N SER A 77 21.40 3.27 0.59
CA SER A 77 21.75 2.59 -0.65
C SER A 77 20.99 3.26 -1.81
N PRO A 78 21.25 2.90 -3.08
CA PRO A 78 20.47 3.43 -4.21
C PRO A 78 18.96 3.23 -4.10
N PHE A 79 18.51 2.29 -3.26
CA PHE A 79 17.10 2.01 -3.00
C PHE A 79 16.55 2.71 -1.74
N THR A 80 17.42 3.27 -0.89
CA THR A 80 17.06 3.99 0.33
C THR A 80 17.74 5.35 0.35
N GLY A 81 17.08 6.33 -0.27
CA GLY A 81 17.63 7.69 -0.43
C GLY A 81 17.37 8.61 0.77
N SER A 82 17.99 9.78 0.74
CA SER A 82 17.92 10.78 1.81
C SER A 82 16.50 11.16 2.24
N THR A 83 15.55 11.24 1.30
CA THR A 83 14.15 11.58 1.62
C THR A 83 13.47 10.58 2.56
N GLN A 84 13.79 9.28 2.48
CA GLN A 84 13.26 8.30 3.43
C GLN A 84 13.88 8.48 4.81
N ILE A 85 15.18 8.77 4.86
CA ILE A 85 15.91 9.01 6.09
C ILE A 85 15.38 10.27 6.78
N GLU A 86 15.17 11.35 6.04
CA GLU A 86 14.56 12.59 6.52
C GLU A 86 13.17 12.34 7.12
N ARG A 87 12.31 11.58 6.43
CA ARG A 87 10.98 11.20 6.97
C ARG A 87 11.07 10.38 8.25
N ALA A 88 12.02 9.46 8.34
CA ALA A 88 12.24 8.66 9.55
C ALA A 88 12.69 9.55 10.71
N ILE A 89 13.59 10.51 10.45
CA ILE A 89 14.07 11.50 11.44
C ILE A 89 12.94 12.43 11.89
N GLU A 90 12.16 12.98 10.95
CA GLU A 90 11.00 13.83 11.27
C GLU A 90 9.98 13.08 12.13
N THR A 91 9.68 11.82 11.76
CA THR A 91 8.79 10.95 12.52
C THR A 91 9.35 10.69 13.92
N ALA A 92 10.62 10.32 14.04
CA ALA A 92 11.31 10.10 15.31
C ALA A 92 11.23 11.33 16.23
N ASN A 93 11.52 12.51 15.71
CA ASN A 93 11.48 13.76 16.48
C ASN A 93 10.05 14.12 16.91
N SER A 94 9.04 13.83 16.08
CA SER A 94 7.63 14.08 16.41
C SER A 94 7.10 13.22 17.56
N LEU A 95 7.80 12.14 17.92
CA LEU A 95 7.45 11.29 19.06
C LEU A 95 7.89 11.87 20.42
N GLU A 96 8.58 13.03 20.41
CA GLU A 96 9.09 13.72 21.60
C GLU A 96 9.90 12.80 22.54
N PRO A 97 10.93 12.09 22.04
CA PRO A 97 11.72 11.19 22.89
C PRO A 97 12.52 11.96 23.95
N ASP A 98 12.77 11.31 25.08
CA ASP A 98 13.77 11.76 26.07
C ASP A 98 15.18 11.31 25.64
N ILE A 99 15.26 10.16 24.95
CA ILE A 99 16.52 9.56 24.46
C ILE A 99 16.32 9.11 23.02
N ILE A 100 17.28 9.46 22.15
CA ILE A 100 17.41 8.86 20.82
C ILE A 100 18.65 7.95 20.83
N ALA A 101 18.43 6.64 20.67
CA ALA A 101 19.46 5.63 20.56
C ALA A 101 19.77 5.35 19.08
N LEU A 102 21.05 5.45 18.73
CA LEU A 102 21.59 5.17 17.39
C LEU A 102 22.53 3.97 17.48
N THR A 103 22.15 2.80 16.96
CA THR A 103 22.91 1.55 17.17
C THR A 103 23.62 1.01 15.93
N GLY A 104 23.53 1.70 14.79
CA GLY A 104 24.35 1.39 13.61
C GLY A 104 23.59 0.73 12.46
N ASP A 105 24.38 0.20 11.54
CA ASP A 105 23.99 -0.30 10.21
C ASP A 105 23.29 0.76 9.34
N TYR A 106 24.04 1.83 9.04
CA TYR A 106 23.54 3.00 8.31
C TYR A 106 23.95 3.06 6.84
N VAL A 107 24.89 2.21 6.42
CA VAL A 107 25.51 2.28 5.09
C VAL A 107 25.78 0.86 4.62
N SER A 108 25.45 0.58 3.36
CA SER A 108 25.61 -0.74 2.74
C SER A 108 26.15 -0.64 1.32
#